data_AF-A0A960SVS3-F1
#
_entry.id   AF-A0A960SVS3-F1
#
_cell.length_a   1.000
_cell.length_b   1.000
_cell.length_c   1.000
_cell.angle_alpha   90.00
_cell.angle_beta   90.00
_cell.angle_gamma   90.00
#
_symmetry.space_group_name_H-M   'P 1'
#
loop_
_entity.id
_entity.type
_entity.pdbx_description
1 polymer ?
#
loop_
_entity_poly.entity_id
_entity_poly.type
_entity_poly.pdbx_seq_one_letter_code
_entity_poly.pdbx_strand_id
1 'polypeptide(L)'
;APGFDGVLSISGNDVVLTVSASGGAYDTWVSSFGLAGPEAAFDFDKDLDGFDNGLEWILGGNPTIADAASIAPTVTGSAASGVTLEFTREEDSIGVADLVVEYGTTLAAWPGSATVGASTTPPDGNGVSVTINDVPDPDEVTVNIPAINAGGTGKLFARLKAVLLP
;
A
#
# COMPACT_ATOMS: atom_id res chain seq x y z
N ALA A 1 26.16 -10.06 8.28
CA ALA A 1 25.76 -9.95 9.69
C ALA A 1 24.75 -8.81 9.77
N PRO A 2 23.64 -8.93 10.51
CA PRO A 2 22.79 -7.77 10.74
C PRO A 2 23.63 -6.78 11.56
N GLY A 3 23.94 -5.64 10.98
CA GLY A 3 24.69 -4.55 11.60
C GLY A 3 23.82 -3.31 11.63
N PHE A 4 23.98 -2.50 12.67
CA PHE A 4 23.38 -1.17 12.72
C PHE A 4 24.20 -0.23 11.84
N ASP A 5 23.54 0.53 10.96
CA ASP A 5 24.17 1.60 10.20
C ASP A 5 24.05 2.89 11.02
N GLY A 6 25.15 3.31 11.63
CA GLY A 6 25.12 4.39 12.61
C GLY A 6 26.45 4.61 13.30
N VAL A 7 26.48 5.66 14.12
CA VAL A 7 27.64 6.04 14.93
C VAL A 7 27.39 5.65 16.38
N LEU A 8 28.23 4.76 16.91
CA LEU A 8 28.35 4.58 18.34
C LEU A 8 29.37 5.60 18.87
N SER A 9 28.98 6.41 19.85
CA SER A 9 29.85 7.39 20.47
C SER A 9 29.70 7.39 22.00
N ILE A 10 30.67 7.99 22.69
CA ILE A 10 30.60 8.23 24.14
C ILE A 10 30.45 9.74 24.34
N SER A 11 29.44 10.14 25.12
CA SER A 11 29.22 11.53 25.51
C SER A 11 29.21 11.62 27.03
N GLY A 12 30.31 12.09 27.62
CA GLY A 12 30.50 12.06 29.07
C GLY A 12 30.53 10.63 29.61
N ASN A 13 29.56 10.29 30.47
CA ASN A 13 29.38 8.96 31.04
C ASN A 13 28.35 8.11 30.29
N ASP A 14 27.78 8.63 29.20
CA ASP A 14 26.73 7.95 28.44
C ASP A 14 27.29 7.32 27.16
N VAL A 15 26.76 6.16 26.82
CA VAL A 15 26.89 5.56 25.49
C VAL A 15 25.76 6.10 24.63
N VAL A 16 26.11 6.80 23.56
CA VAL A 16 25.14 7.34 22.59
C VAL A 16 25.20 6.50 21.33
N LEU A 17 24.10 5.84 21.02
CA LEU A 17 23.87 5.20 19.73
C LEU A 17 23.10 6.19 18.84
N THR A 18 23.77 6.73 17.84
CA THR A 18 23.12 7.47 16.75
C THR A 18 22.89 6.50 15.62
N VAL A 19 21.65 6.04 15.46
CA VAL A 19 21.26 5.22 14.31
C VAL A 19 20.98 6.18 13.16
N SER A 20 21.69 6.03 12.04
CA SER A 20 21.20 6.61 10.80
C SER A 20 20.07 5.70 10.37
N ALA A 21 18.85 6.22 10.25
CA ALA A 21 17.91 5.52 9.38
C ALA A 21 18.60 5.49 8.01
N SER A 22 19.06 4.33 7.55
CA SER A 22 19.18 4.14 6.12
C SER A 22 17.75 4.40 5.64
N GLY A 23 17.51 5.54 5.00
CA GLY A 23 16.17 5.90 4.59
C GLY A 23 15.56 4.69 3.89
N GLY A 24 14.41 4.22 4.37
CA GLY A 24 13.73 3.10 3.74
C GLY A 24 13.51 3.40 2.25
N ALA A 25 13.12 2.41 1.46
CA ALA A 25 12.78 2.65 0.06
C ALA A 25 11.77 3.81 -0.08
N TYR A 26 10.76 3.85 0.82
CA TYR A 26 9.85 4.99 0.96
C TYR A 26 10.54 6.33 1.26
N ASP A 27 11.45 6.40 2.25
CA ASP A 27 12.12 7.67 2.59
C ASP A 27 12.98 8.19 1.43
N THR A 28 13.60 7.26 0.69
CA THR A 28 14.37 7.57 -0.52
C THR A 28 13.45 8.12 -1.62
N TRP A 29 12.30 7.47 -1.84
CA TRP A 29 11.30 7.91 -2.80
C TRP A 29 10.72 9.28 -2.45
N VAL A 30 10.21 9.46 -1.22
CA VAL A 30 9.51 10.69 -0.81
C VAL A 30 10.45 11.91 -0.78
N SER A 31 11.70 11.71 -0.36
CA SER A 31 12.72 12.78 -0.36
C SER A 31 13.17 13.19 -1.77
N SER A 32 13.00 12.33 -2.77
CA SER A 32 13.29 12.66 -4.17
C SER A 32 12.37 13.77 -4.72
N PHE A 33 11.18 13.93 -4.12
CA PHE A 33 10.24 15.02 -4.39
C PHE A 33 10.52 16.28 -3.53
N GLY A 34 11.58 16.28 -2.72
CA GLY A 34 11.94 17.38 -1.84
C GLY A 34 11.06 17.50 -0.59
N LEU A 35 10.24 16.49 -0.28
CA LEU A 35 9.41 16.46 0.91
C LEU A 35 10.21 16.07 2.15
N ALA A 36 9.86 16.67 3.29
CA ALA A 36 10.50 16.41 4.57
C ALA A 36 9.55 16.73 5.74
N GLY A 37 9.85 16.21 6.92
CA GLY A 37 9.05 16.46 8.12
C GLY A 37 7.63 15.91 7.99
N PRO A 38 6.60 16.59 8.52
CA PRO A 38 5.22 16.10 8.47
C PRO A 38 4.68 15.89 7.04
N GLU A 39 5.18 16.64 6.07
CA GLU A 39 4.75 16.54 4.67
C GLU A 39 5.23 15.27 3.99
N ALA A 40 6.26 14.61 4.53
CA ALA A 40 6.79 13.35 4.02
C ALA A 40 6.23 12.12 4.77
N ALA A 41 5.32 12.31 5.73
CA ALA A 41 4.76 11.20 6.48
C ALA A 41 3.94 10.28 5.55
N PHE A 42 4.03 8.97 5.80
CA PHE A 42 3.43 7.93 4.94
C PHE A 42 1.90 8.04 4.83
N ASP A 43 1.25 8.53 5.88
CA ASP A 43 -0.20 8.75 6.02
C ASP A 43 -0.61 10.22 5.81
N PHE A 44 0.24 11.01 5.15
CA PHE A 44 -0.06 12.39 4.81
C PHE A 44 -0.39 12.50 3.33
N ASP A 45 -1.54 13.12 3.03
CA ASP A 45 -1.95 13.52 1.68
C ASP A 45 -1.47 14.95 1.43
N LYS A 46 -0.34 15.08 0.73
CA LYS A 46 0.37 16.36 0.57
C LYS A 46 -0.26 17.26 -0.51
N ASP A 47 -0.90 16.69 -1.51
CA ASP A 47 -1.47 17.42 -2.64
C ASP A 47 -3.01 17.49 -2.63
N LEU A 48 -3.63 16.83 -1.64
CA LEU A 48 -5.05 16.85 -1.31
C LEU A 48 -5.94 16.18 -2.35
N ASP A 49 -5.44 15.12 -2.98
CA ASP A 49 -6.17 14.35 -3.99
C ASP A 49 -6.89 13.11 -3.44
N GLY A 50 -6.66 12.82 -2.16
CA GLY A 50 -7.27 11.73 -1.41
C GLY A 50 -6.42 10.47 -1.30
N PHE A 51 -5.21 10.43 -1.89
CA PHE A 51 -4.22 9.38 -1.66
C PHE A 51 -3.11 9.90 -0.73
N ASP A 52 -2.81 9.15 0.32
CA ASP A 52 -1.66 9.47 1.17
C ASP A 52 -0.37 9.09 0.45
N ASN A 53 0.73 9.78 0.75
CA ASN A 53 2.06 9.58 0.14
C ASN A 53 2.47 8.09 0.02
N GLY A 54 2.18 7.29 1.05
CA GLY A 54 2.52 5.88 1.06
C GLY A 54 1.72 5.03 0.07
N LEU A 55 0.45 5.36 -0.16
CA LEU A 55 -0.36 4.72 -1.19
C LEU A 55 0.07 5.19 -2.58
N GLU A 56 0.39 6.46 -2.75
CA GLU A 56 0.94 6.97 -4.00
C GLU A 56 2.25 6.27 -4.37
N TRP A 57 3.16 6.13 -3.41
CA TRP A 57 4.42 5.40 -3.64
C TRP A 57 4.15 3.99 -4.14
N ILE A 58 3.27 3.25 -3.46
CA ILE A 58 2.92 1.89 -3.84
C ILE A 58 2.33 1.85 -5.26
N LEU A 59 1.50 2.82 -5.65
CA LEU A 59 0.80 2.81 -6.93
C LEU A 59 1.58 3.49 -8.08
N GLY A 60 2.76 4.05 -7.82
CA GLY A 60 3.60 4.74 -8.81
C GLY A 60 3.21 6.20 -9.06
N GLY A 61 2.64 6.88 -8.06
CA GLY A 61 2.18 8.27 -8.11
C GLY A 61 3.23 9.34 -7.83
N ASN A 62 2.76 10.56 -7.59
CA ASN A 62 3.60 11.72 -7.29
C ASN A 62 2.99 12.58 -6.17
N PRO A 63 3.60 12.62 -4.97
CA PRO A 63 3.04 13.24 -3.77
C PRO A 63 3.02 14.77 -3.78
N THR A 64 3.29 15.37 -4.93
CA THR A 64 3.28 16.82 -5.14
C THR A 64 2.33 17.24 -6.27
N ILE A 65 1.66 16.28 -6.92
CA ILE A 65 0.78 16.50 -8.06
C ILE A 65 -0.45 15.63 -7.89
N ALA A 66 -1.62 16.26 -7.71
CA ALA A 66 -2.90 15.58 -7.60
C ALA A 66 -3.21 14.69 -8.83
N ASP A 67 -2.79 13.42 -8.77
CA ASP A 67 -2.75 12.45 -9.86
C ASP A 67 -3.43 11.11 -9.51
N ALA A 68 -4.12 11.04 -8.37
CA ALA A 68 -4.90 9.89 -7.94
C ALA A 68 -5.81 9.34 -9.05
N ALA A 69 -6.37 10.19 -9.91
CA ALA A 69 -7.21 9.75 -11.03
C ALA A 69 -6.46 8.91 -12.09
N SER A 70 -5.15 9.08 -12.24
CA SER A 70 -4.31 8.28 -13.15
C SER A 70 -3.76 7.01 -12.53
N ILE A 71 -3.56 6.98 -11.21
CA ILE A 71 -2.99 5.83 -10.50
C ILE A 71 -4.03 4.99 -9.74
N ALA A 72 -5.28 5.46 -9.65
CA ALA A 72 -6.35 4.73 -8.99
C ALA A 72 -6.59 3.36 -9.65
N PRO A 73 -6.94 2.33 -8.86
CA PRO A 73 -7.31 1.04 -9.41
C PRO A 73 -8.43 1.15 -10.45
N THR A 74 -8.28 0.44 -11.56
CA THR A 74 -9.38 0.18 -12.45
C THR A 74 -10.33 -0.79 -11.77
N VAL A 75 -11.60 -0.40 -11.63
CA VAL A 75 -12.63 -1.20 -10.96
C VAL A 75 -13.65 -1.70 -11.96
N THR A 76 -13.82 -3.02 -12.03
CA THR A 76 -14.92 -3.66 -12.75
C THR A 76 -15.79 -4.46 -11.78
N GLY A 77 -17.06 -4.67 -12.12
CA GLY A 77 -17.91 -5.48 -11.25
C GLY A 77 -19.27 -5.83 -11.83
N SER A 78 -19.83 -6.92 -11.32
CA SER A 78 -21.18 -7.36 -11.66
C SER A 78 -21.79 -8.17 -10.52
N ALA A 79 -23.11 -8.33 -10.55
CA ALA A 79 -23.80 -9.20 -9.58
C ALA A 79 -23.37 -10.67 -9.66
N ALA A 80 -22.77 -11.11 -10.78
CA ALA A 80 -22.29 -12.48 -10.96
C ALA A 80 -20.84 -12.66 -10.49
N SER A 81 -19.97 -11.71 -10.80
CA SER A 81 -18.51 -11.81 -10.58
C SER A 81 -18.02 -11.09 -9.33
N GLY A 82 -18.82 -10.22 -8.73
CA GLY A 82 -18.42 -9.37 -7.61
C GLY A 82 -17.67 -8.13 -8.09
N VAL A 83 -16.61 -7.74 -7.37
CA VAL A 83 -15.76 -6.57 -7.66
C VAL A 83 -14.36 -7.06 -7.98
N THR A 84 -13.77 -6.53 -9.05
CA THR A 84 -12.36 -6.74 -9.40
C THR A 84 -11.65 -5.39 -9.42
N LEU A 85 -10.50 -5.32 -8.75
CA LEU A 85 -9.58 -4.19 -8.77
C LEU A 85 -8.33 -4.59 -9.56
N GLU A 86 -7.90 -3.74 -10.47
CA GLU A 86 -6.66 -3.87 -11.24
C GLU A 86 -5.82 -2.60 -11.02
N PHE A 87 -4.57 -2.74 -10.57
CA PHE A 87 -3.69 -1.62 -10.28
C PHE A 87 -2.22 -2.03 -10.40
N THR A 88 -1.33 -1.05 -10.48
CA THR A 88 0.12 -1.25 -10.43
C THR A 88 0.66 -1.19 -9.02
N ARG A 89 1.75 -1.91 -8.75
CA ARG A 89 2.46 -1.90 -7.48
C ARG A 89 3.96 -1.81 -7.71
N GLU A 90 4.60 -0.78 -7.16
CA GLU A 90 6.05 -0.60 -7.22
C GLU A 90 6.78 -1.70 -6.42
N GLU A 91 7.83 -2.28 -7.01
CA GLU A 91 8.57 -3.42 -6.46
C GLU A 91 9.32 -3.09 -5.16
N ASP A 92 9.75 -1.84 -5.00
CA ASP A 92 10.48 -1.41 -3.82
C ASP A 92 9.59 -1.22 -2.57
N SER A 93 8.26 -1.29 -2.75
CA SER A 93 7.28 -1.31 -1.65
C SER A 93 7.16 -2.67 -0.96
N ILE A 94 7.60 -3.75 -1.61
CA ILE A 94 7.45 -5.11 -1.11
C ILE A 94 8.30 -5.33 0.14
N GLY A 95 7.66 -5.72 1.24
CA GLY A 95 8.34 -5.93 2.52
C GLY A 95 8.75 -4.64 3.22
N VAL A 96 8.35 -3.48 2.68
CA VAL A 96 8.47 -2.17 3.31
C VAL A 96 7.10 -1.65 3.75
N ALA A 97 6.04 -1.93 2.99
CA ALA A 97 4.68 -1.61 3.36
C ALA A 97 3.75 -2.82 3.24
N ASP A 98 2.79 -2.92 4.16
CA ASP A 98 1.63 -3.79 4.00
C ASP A 98 0.61 -3.13 3.08
N LEU A 99 0.18 -3.86 2.04
CA LEU A 99 -0.93 -3.46 1.18
C LEU A 99 -2.09 -4.45 1.34
N VAL A 100 -3.27 -3.92 1.66
CA VAL A 100 -4.47 -4.71 1.91
C VAL A 100 -5.64 -4.15 1.10
N VAL A 101 -6.41 -5.04 0.46
CA VAL A 101 -7.74 -4.73 -0.05
C VAL A 101 -8.75 -5.00 1.05
N GLU A 102 -9.35 -3.95 1.58
CA GLU A 102 -10.45 -4.04 2.54
C GLU A 102 -11.79 -3.98 1.79
N TYR A 103 -12.77 -4.78 2.22
CA TYR A 103 -14.08 -4.84 1.55
C TYR A 103 -15.26 -5.01 2.52
N GLY A 104 -16.44 -4.57 2.07
CA GLY A 104 -17.65 -4.57 2.88
C GLY A 104 -18.91 -4.22 2.09
N THR A 105 -20.04 -4.21 2.78
CA THR A 105 -21.36 -3.89 2.19
C THR A 105 -21.80 -2.45 2.42
N THR A 106 -20.97 -1.66 3.12
CA THR A 106 -21.17 -0.23 3.37
C THR A 106 -19.82 0.49 3.37
N LEU A 107 -19.81 1.82 3.23
CA LEU A 107 -18.59 2.62 3.34
C LEU A 107 -18.16 2.91 4.79
N ALA A 108 -18.95 2.48 5.78
CA ALA A 108 -18.70 2.76 7.20
C ALA A 108 -17.94 1.63 7.91
N ALA A 109 -17.93 0.42 7.34
CA ALA A 109 -17.31 -0.76 7.96
C ALA A 109 -16.75 -1.72 6.90
N TRP A 110 -15.56 -2.25 7.19
CA TRP A 110 -14.77 -3.08 6.29
C TRP A 110 -14.41 -4.42 6.95
N PRO A 111 -15.37 -5.35 7.11
CA PRO A 111 -15.16 -6.60 7.85
C PRO A 111 -14.31 -7.63 7.10
N GLY A 112 -14.13 -7.47 5.78
CA GLY A 112 -13.30 -8.34 4.96
C GLY A 112 -11.98 -7.67 4.59
N SER A 113 -10.93 -8.48 4.46
CA SER A 113 -9.61 -8.03 4.04
C SER A 113 -8.87 -9.13 3.29
N ALA A 114 -8.16 -8.77 2.23
CA ALA A 114 -7.20 -9.64 1.55
C ALA A 114 -5.85 -8.93 1.44
N THR A 115 -4.80 -9.58 1.91
CA THR A 115 -3.42 -9.07 1.81
C THR A 115 -2.92 -9.24 0.38
N VAL A 116 -2.32 -8.19 -0.16
CA VAL A 116 -1.58 -8.24 -1.42
C VAL A 116 -0.13 -8.60 -1.09
N GLY A 117 0.17 -9.89 -1.16
CA GLY A 117 1.51 -10.43 -0.87
C GLY A 117 2.49 -10.18 -2.02
N ALA A 118 3.70 -10.74 -1.91
CA ALA A 118 4.73 -10.63 -2.94
C ALA A 118 4.50 -11.54 -4.17
N SER A 119 3.51 -12.44 -4.14
CA SER A 119 3.22 -13.31 -5.27
C SER A 119 1.74 -13.71 -5.28
N THR A 120 1.29 -14.24 -6.42
CA THR A 120 -0.08 -14.75 -6.61
C THR A 120 -0.48 -15.72 -5.51
N THR A 121 -1.65 -15.51 -4.90
CA THR A 121 -2.23 -16.40 -3.89
C THR A 121 -3.55 -17.00 -4.36
N PRO A 122 -3.82 -18.29 -4.08
CA PRO A 122 -5.12 -18.88 -4.35
C PRO A 122 -6.24 -18.17 -3.56
N PRO A 123 -7.51 -18.37 -3.94
CA PRO A 123 -8.64 -17.81 -3.20
C PRO A 123 -8.59 -18.13 -1.70
N ASP A 124 -8.83 -17.12 -0.87
CA ASP A 124 -8.91 -17.26 0.58
C ASP A 124 -10.20 -17.95 1.05
N GLY A 125 -10.43 -18.01 2.37
CA GLY A 125 -11.65 -18.60 2.94
C GLY A 125 -12.96 -17.90 2.54
N ASN A 126 -12.89 -16.67 2.03
CA ASN A 126 -14.00 -15.88 1.50
C ASN A 126 -14.05 -15.89 -0.04
N GLY A 127 -13.16 -16.66 -0.68
CA GLY A 127 -13.03 -16.78 -2.13
C GLY A 127 -12.31 -15.62 -2.80
N VAL A 128 -11.72 -14.68 -2.05
CA VAL A 128 -10.99 -13.54 -2.61
C VAL A 128 -9.66 -14.01 -3.17
N SER A 129 -9.39 -13.73 -4.44
CA SER A 129 -8.14 -14.10 -5.11
C SER A 129 -7.28 -12.89 -5.42
N VAL A 130 -5.96 -13.03 -5.28
CA VAL A 130 -4.96 -12.03 -5.65
C VAL A 130 -4.04 -12.66 -6.70
N THR A 131 -4.05 -12.10 -7.90
CA THR A 131 -3.15 -12.46 -9.00
C THR A 131 -2.15 -11.34 -9.20
N ILE A 132 -0.89 -11.70 -9.38
CA ILE A 132 0.23 -10.78 -9.57
C ILE A 132 1.03 -11.29 -10.76
N ASN A 133 1.29 -10.43 -11.74
CA ASN A 133 2.20 -10.72 -12.84
C ASN A 133 3.64 -10.39 -12.40
N ASP A 134 4.29 -11.24 -11.62
CA ASP A 134 5.66 -11.03 -11.10
C ASP A 134 6.67 -10.67 -12.25
N VAL A 135 6.78 -9.37 -12.55
CA VAL A 135 7.54 -8.74 -13.64
C VAL A 135 8.35 -7.59 -13.05
N PRO A 136 9.51 -7.24 -13.62
CA PRO A 136 10.47 -6.38 -12.94
C PRO A 136 10.12 -4.88 -13.06
N ASP A 137 8.99 -4.48 -12.48
CA ASP A 137 8.57 -3.11 -12.15
C ASP A 137 7.71 -2.35 -13.20
N PRO A 138 6.48 -1.91 -12.84
CA PRO A 138 5.70 -2.29 -11.67
C PRO A 138 4.95 -3.63 -11.88
N ASP A 139 4.59 -4.28 -10.78
CA ASP A 139 3.64 -5.39 -10.77
C ASP A 139 2.24 -4.89 -11.16
N GLU A 140 1.57 -5.54 -12.09
CA GLU A 140 0.11 -5.52 -12.24
C GLU A 140 -0.54 -6.50 -11.25
N VAL A 141 -1.35 -5.95 -10.35
CA VAL A 141 -2.10 -6.70 -9.35
C VAL A 141 -3.57 -6.73 -9.74
N THR A 142 -4.16 -7.92 -9.75
CA THR A 142 -5.60 -8.14 -9.89
C THR A 142 -6.16 -8.76 -8.62
N VAL A 143 -7.09 -8.08 -7.97
CA VAL A 143 -7.82 -8.61 -6.82
C VAL A 143 -9.28 -8.80 -7.18
N ASN A 144 -9.79 -10.04 -7.10
CA ASN A 144 -11.21 -10.33 -7.28
C ASN A 144 -11.86 -10.67 -5.94
N ILE A 145 -12.89 -9.92 -5.58
CA ILE A 145 -13.77 -10.17 -4.43
C ILE A 145 -15.10 -10.71 -4.96
N PRO A 146 -15.41 -12.00 -4.76
CA PRO A 146 -16.60 -12.60 -5.36
C PRO A 146 -17.92 -12.03 -4.82
N ALA A 147 -18.97 -12.08 -5.66
CA ALA A 147 -20.30 -11.53 -5.35
C ALA A 147 -20.95 -12.08 -4.06
N ILE A 148 -20.54 -13.28 -3.61
CA ILE A 148 -21.03 -13.85 -2.35
C ILE A 148 -20.77 -12.93 -1.14
N ASN A 149 -19.72 -12.11 -1.20
CA ASN A 149 -19.36 -11.15 -0.18
C ASN A 149 -20.31 -9.93 -0.11
N ALA A 150 -21.16 -9.71 -1.12
CA ALA A 150 -22.24 -8.72 -1.05
C ALA A 150 -23.39 -9.16 -0.13
N GLY A 151 -23.44 -10.45 0.22
CA GLY A 151 -24.49 -11.06 1.02
C GLY A 151 -25.90 -10.73 0.50
N GLY A 152 -26.85 -10.55 1.42
CA GLY A 152 -28.23 -10.19 1.07
C GLY A 152 -28.42 -8.73 0.65
N THR A 153 -27.38 -7.88 0.74
CA THR A 153 -27.50 -6.44 0.46
C THR A 153 -27.40 -6.10 -1.02
N GLY A 154 -26.76 -6.98 -1.81
CA GLY A 154 -26.44 -6.72 -3.22
C GLY A 154 -25.45 -5.58 -3.44
N LYS A 155 -24.81 -5.07 -2.39
CA LYS A 155 -23.79 -4.02 -2.45
C LYS A 155 -22.45 -4.58 -1.99
N LEU A 156 -21.40 -4.20 -2.71
CA LEU A 156 -20.03 -4.55 -2.37
C LEU A 156 -19.15 -3.33 -2.66
N PHE A 157 -18.35 -2.95 -1.69
CA PHE A 157 -17.39 -1.86 -1.75
C PHE A 157 -16.01 -2.42 -1.43
N ALA A 158 -14.98 -1.83 -2.01
CA ALA A 158 -13.58 -2.15 -1.74
C ALA A 158 -12.77 -0.87 -1.60
N ARG A 159 -11.68 -0.93 -0.84
CA ARG A 159 -10.65 0.12 -0.77
C ARG A 159 -9.27 -0.51 -0.60
N LEU A 160 -8.24 0.20 -1.06
CA LEU A 160 -6.86 -0.10 -0.71
C LEU A 160 -6.49 0.57 0.60
N LYS A 161 -5.63 -0.09 1.36
CA LYS A 161 -5.02 0.44 2.58
C LYS A 161 -3.56 0.06 2.61
N ALA A 162 -2.71 1.07 2.71
CA ALA A 162 -1.27 0.95 2.88
C ALA A 162 -0.89 1.21 4.34
N VAL A 163 0.06 0.46 4.88
CA VAL A 163 0.65 0.71 6.20
C VAL A 163 2.16 0.48 6.12
N LEU A 164 2.94 1.47 6.52
CA LEU A 164 4.40 1.33 6.60
C LEU A 164 4.78 0.29 7.67
N LEU A 165 5.67 -0.64 7.32
CA LEU A 165 6.22 -1.61 8.26
C LEU A 165 7.27 -0.96 9.18
N PRO A 166 7.40 -1.44 10.43
CA PRO A 166 8.33 -0.90 11.41
C PRO A 166 9.81 -1.22 11.14
#